data_AF-A0A6P0XS76-F1
#
_entry.id   AF-A0A6P0XS76-F1
#
_cell.length_a   1.000
_cell.length_b   1.000
_cell.length_c   1.000
_cell.angle_alpha   90.00
_cell.angle_beta   90.00
_cell.angle_gamma   90.00
#
_symmetry.space_group_name_H-M   'P 1'
#
loop_
_entity.id
_entity.type
_entity.pdbx_description
1 polymer ?
#
loop_
_entity_poly.entity_id
_entity_poly.type
_entity_poly.pdbx_seq_one_letter_code
_entity_poly.pdbx_strand_id
1 'polypeptide(L)'
;MTTEKKSPISKKIFKNNFQLLNWISIVLVILPAVAMGILILTYSVNIPYWDQWNLMPQLFIKISQNSLSWQDLIAQHNESRKLFPRLIFLGLAYLTNWDVRYEMLVIFMLACLVSVNIYRLNRLTVNSNLLTTLLIALL
;
A
#
# COMPACT_ATOMS: atom_id res chain seq x y z
N MET A 1 41.47 17.56 34.11
CA MET A 1 40.43 16.74 33.44
C MET A 1 39.10 17.46 33.58
N THR A 2 38.86 18.47 32.75
CA THR A 2 37.68 19.35 32.82
C THR A 2 36.59 18.77 31.92
N THR A 3 35.51 18.26 32.53
CA THR A 3 34.31 17.86 31.80
C THR A 3 33.55 19.11 31.38
N GLU A 4 33.71 19.52 30.11
CA GLU A 4 32.90 20.59 29.51
C GLU A 4 31.42 20.21 29.55
N LYS A 5 30.70 20.81 30.51
CA LYS A 5 29.25 20.65 30.66
C LYS A 5 28.58 21.45 29.54
N LYS A 6 28.26 20.78 28.41
CA LYS A 6 27.57 21.39 27.26
C LYS A 6 26.41 22.30 27.72
N SER A 7 26.52 23.58 27.36
CA SER A 7 25.55 24.65 27.66
C SER A 7 24.10 24.24 27.34
N PRO A 8 23.10 24.63 28.16
CA PRO A 8 21.69 24.32 27.91
C PRO A 8 21.20 24.80 26.54
N ILE A 9 21.82 25.85 25.98
CA ILE A 9 21.51 26.38 24.66
C ILE A 9 21.92 25.39 23.55
N SER A 10 23.10 24.76 23.66
CA SER A 10 23.56 23.79 22.65
C SER A 10 22.73 22.51 22.64
N LYS A 11 22.28 22.06 23.81
CA LYS A 11 21.35 20.91 23.93
C LYS A 11 19.99 21.19 23.28
N LYS A 12 19.46 22.42 23.42
CA LYS A 12 18.19 22.83 22.81
C LYS A 12 18.26 22.86 21.28
N ILE A 13 19.34 23.44 20.73
CA ILE A 13 19.57 23.51 19.28
C ILE A 13 19.70 22.09 18.69
N PHE A 14 20.50 21.22 19.32
CA PHE A 14 20.70 19.85 18.86
C PHE A 14 19.39 19.03 18.85
N LYS A 15 18.55 19.18 19.89
CA LYS A 15 17.24 18.53 19.96
C LYS A 15 16.29 19.01 18.86
N ASN A 16 16.31 20.31 18.55
CA ASN A 16 15.44 20.90 17.51
C ASN A 16 15.80 20.38 16.11
N ASN A 17 17.09 20.22 15.82
CA ASN A 17 17.56 19.68 14.54
C ASN A 17 17.13 18.21 14.34
N PHE A 18 17.20 17.39 15.39
CA PHE A 18 16.76 16.00 15.33
C PHE A 18 15.25 15.86 15.14
N GLN A 19 14.47 16.79 15.71
CA GLN A 19 13.03 16.84 15.53
C GLN A 19 12.64 17.26 14.10
N LEU A 20 13.34 18.25 13.53
CA LEU A 20 13.14 18.68 12.14
C LEU A 20 13.44 17.55 11.15
N LEU A 21 14.56 16.83 11.34
CA LEU A 21 14.94 15.67 10.52
C LEU A 21 13.86 14.58 10.53
N ASN A 22 13.30 14.26 11.70
CA ASN A 22 12.21 13.30 11.80
C ASN A 22 10.97 13.71 10.98
N TRP A 23 10.58 14.98 11.04
CA TRP A 23 9.45 15.49 10.26
C TRP A 23 9.69 15.40 8.76
N ILE A 24 10.89 15.78 8.30
CA ILE A 24 11.26 15.68 6.89
C ILE A 24 11.18 14.22 6.42
N SER A 25 11.69 13.27 7.20
CA SER A 25 11.62 11.84 6.85
C SER A 25 10.18 11.33 6.76
N ILE A 26 9.30 11.75 7.67
CA ILE A 26 7.88 11.36 7.63
C ILE A 26 7.21 11.90 6.37
N VAL A 27 7.43 13.18 6.06
CA VAL A 27 6.87 13.81 4.85
C VAL A 27 7.36 13.07 3.60
N LEU A 28 8.65 12.77 3.52
CA LEU A 28 9.23 12.08 2.37
C LEU A 28 8.63 10.68 2.14
N VAL A 29 8.27 9.97 3.20
CA VAL A 29 7.65 8.64 3.13
C VAL A 29 6.16 8.72 2.76
N ILE A 30 5.43 9.72 3.26
CA ILE A 30 3.99 9.87 3.00
C ILE A 30 3.72 10.47 1.63
N LEU A 31 4.61 11.33 1.13
CA LEU A 31 4.43 12.10 -0.09
C LEU A 31 4.13 11.22 -1.33
N PRO A 32 4.83 10.10 -1.59
CA PRO A 32 4.51 9.23 -2.72
C PRO A 32 3.10 8.63 -2.63
N ALA A 33 2.67 8.21 -1.43
CA ALA A 33 1.33 7.64 -1.24
C ALA A 33 0.24 8.70 -1.47
N VAL A 34 0.42 9.91 -0.95
CA VAL A 34 -0.52 11.02 -1.17
C VAL A 34 -0.57 11.42 -2.64
N ALA A 35 0.58 11.57 -3.29
CA ALA A 35 0.66 11.87 -4.71
C ALA A 35 -0.05 10.80 -5.56
N MET A 36 0.20 9.52 -5.29
CA MET A 36 -0.51 8.44 -5.99
C MET A 36 -2.01 8.44 -5.72
N GLY A 37 -2.45 8.70 -4.49
CA GLY A 37 -3.87 8.84 -4.18
C GLY A 37 -4.54 9.96 -4.99
N ILE A 38 -3.90 11.13 -5.08
CA ILE A 38 -4.38 12.25 -5.90
C ILE A 38 -4.45 11.85 -7.39
N LEU A 39 -3.41 11.19 -7.91
CA LEU A 39 -3.37 10.76 -9.30
C LEU A 39 -4.49 9.76 -9.62
N ILE A 40 -4.74 8.78 -8.74
CA ILE A 40 -5.85 7.83 -8.91
C ILE A 40 -7.19 8.56 -8.90
N LEU A 41 -7.42 9.47 -7.95
CA LEU A 41 -8.69 10.20 -7.87
C LEU A 41 -8.92 11.14 -9.06
N THR A 42 -7.85 11.70 -9.62
CA THR A 42 -7.95 12.68 -10.72
C THR A 42 -8.00 12.01 -12.10
N TYR A 43 -7.26 10.91 -12.28
CA TYR A 43 -7.00 10.33 -13.60
C TYR A 43 -7.45 8.87 -13.78
N SER A 44 -8.07 8.25 -12.77
CA SER A 44 -8.60 6.89 -12.95
C SER A 44 -9.78 6.86 -13.93
N VAL A 45 -9.77 5.86 -14.80
CA VAL A 45 -10.81 5.61 -15.80
C VAL A 45 -11.43 4.23 -15.55
N ASN A 46 -12.74 4.11 -15.81
CA ASN A 46 -13.44 2.84 -15.66
C ASN A 46 -13.23 1.95 -16.89
N ILE A 47 -11.98 1.52 -17.12
CA ILE A 47 -11.62 0.65 -18.23
C ILE A 47 -10.64 -0.40 -17.70
N PRO A 48 -10.90 -1.70 -17.89
CA PRO A 48 -9.99 -2.75 -17.43
C PRO A 48 -8.66 -2.70 -18.20
N TYR A 49 -7.60 -3.21 -17.58
CA TYR A 49 -6.25 -3.19 -18.14
C TYR A 49 -5.63 -4.59 -18.13
N TRP A 50 -5.01 -4.98 -19.25
CA TRP A 50 -4.29 -6.26 -19.43
C TRP A 50 -5.07 -7.48 -18.95
N ASP A 51 -4.53 -8.23 -17.99
CA ASP A 51 -5.05 -9.50 -17.50
C ASP A 51 -6.50 -9.38 -17.00
N GLN A 52 -6.90 -8.18 -16.56
CA GLN A 52 -8.25 -7.89 -16.09
C GLN A 52 -9.31 -8.07 -17.19
N TRP A 53 -8.95 -7.84 -18.46
CA TRP A 53 -9.81 -8.13 -19.62
C TRP A 53 -10.12 -9.62 -19.77
N ASN A 54 -9.18 -10.49 -19.41
CA ASN A 54 -9.35 -11.92 -19.57
C ASN A 54 -9.98 -12.55 -18.33
N LEU A 55 -9.63 -12.07 -17.15
CA LEU A 55 -10.03 -12.68 -15.89
C LEU A 55 -11.48 -12.37 -15.49
N MET A 56 -11.84 -11.09 -15.42
CA MET A 56 -13.13 -10.68 -14.87
C MET A 56 -14.31 -11.00 -15.79
N PRO A 57 -14.27 -10.69 -17.10
CA PRO A 57 -15.33 -11.04 -18.03
C PRO A 57 -15.66 -12.54 -18.07
N GLN A 58 -14.64 -13.40 -18.03
CA GLN A 58 -14.86 -14.86 -18.00
C GLN A 58 -15.63 -15.30 -16.75
N LEU A 59 -15.32 -14.71 -15.59
CA LEU A 59 -16.05 -14.98 -14.35
C LEU A 59 -17.49 -14.46 -14.41
N PHE A 60 -17.72 -13.26 -14.97
CA PHE A 60 -19.09 -12.73 -15.11
C PHE A 60 -19.94 -13.53 -16.08
N ILE A 61 -19.37 -14.02 -17.19
CA ILE A 61 -20.08 -14.90 -18.11
C ILE A 61 -20.55 -16.16 -17.36
N LYS A 62 -19.66 -16.80 -16.58
CA LYS A 62 -20.04 -17.98 -15.79
C LYS A 62 -21.08 -17.69 -14.71
N ILE A 63 -21.02 -16.51 -14.08
CA ILE A 63 -22.04 -16.08 -13.12
C ILE A 63 -23.39 -15.88 -13.82
N SER A 64 -23.41 -15.22 -14.97
CA SER A 64 -24.65 -15.01 -15.75
C SER A 64 -25.30 -16.32 -16.20
N GLN A 65 -24.49 -17.36 -16.40
CA GLN A 65 -24.92 -18.70 -16.76
C GLN A 65 -25.25 -19.59 -15.55
N ASN A 66 -25.15 -19.06 -14.32
CA ASN A 66 -25.25 -19.84 -13.07
C ASN A 66 -24.32 -21.06 -13.04
N SER A 67 -23.16 -20.97 -13.69
CA SER A 67 -22.19 -22.07 -13.86
C SER A 67 -20.88 -21.83 -13.09
N LEU A 68 -20.81 -20.80 -12.25
CA LEU A 68 -19.63 -20.49 -11.45
C LEU A 68 -19.34 -21.63 -10.45
N SER A 69 -18.14 -22.21 -10.55
CA SER A 69 -17.69 -23.29 -9.66
C SER A 69 -16.54 -22.84 -8.75
N TRP A 70 -16.31 -23.58 -7.67
CA TRP A 70 -15.15 -23.37 -6.79
C TRP A 70 -13.83 -23.56 -7.55
N GLN A 71 -13.81 -24.46 -8.53
CA GLN A 71 -12.65 -24.70 -9.39
C GLN A 71 -12.28 -23.44 -10.18
N ASP A 72 -13.25 -22.64 -10.60
CA ASP A 72 -13.00 -21.38 -11.32
C ASP A 72 -12.30 -20.33 -10.46
N LEU A 73 -12.56 -20.35 -9.15
CA LEU A 73 -11.93 -19.43 -8.20
C LEU A 73 -10.49 -19.83 -7.88
N ILE A 74 -10.17 -21.13 -7.85
CA ILE A 74 -8.83 -21.64 -7.49
C ILE A 74 -7.98 -22.00 -8.73
N ALA A 75 -8.59 -22.03 -9.91
CA ALA A 75 -7.93 -22.34 -11.17
C ALA A 75 -6.64 -21.54 -11.37
N GLN A 76 -5.58 -22.22 -11.80
CA GLN A 76 -4.30 -21.59 -12.08
C GLN A 76 -4.46 -20.57 -13.22
N HIS A 77 -3.91 -19.38 -13.01
CA HIS A 77 -3.83 -18.36 -14.05
C HIS A 77 -2.41 -17.81 -14.05
N ASN A 78 -1.71 -17.99 -15.16
CA ASN A 78 -0.25 -17.83 -15.25
C ASN A 78 0.45 -18.70 -14.18
N GLU A 79 1.41 -18.12 -13.45
CA GLU A 79 2.22 -18.82 -12.44
C GLU A 79 1.54 -18.95 -11.06
N SER A 80 0.30 -18.48 -10.88
CA SER A 80 -0.31 -18.41 -9.55
C SER A 80 -1.80 -18.76 -9.50
N ARG A 81 -2.21 -19.28 -8.34
CA ARG A 81 -3.62 -19.53 -7.98
C ARG A 81 -4.16 -18.30 -7.24
N LYS A 82 -4.94 -17.49 -7.95
CA LYS A 82 -5.37 -16.16 -7.50
C LYS A 82 -6.71 -16.16 -6.76
N LEU A 83 -6.88 -17.05 -5.77
CA LEU A 83 -8.14 -17.19 -5.03
C LEU A 83 -8.59 -15.87 -4.36
N PHE A 84 -7.75 -15.30 -3.50
CA PHE A 84 -8.11 -14.09 -2.76
C PHE A 84 -8.32 -12.86 -3.66
N PRO A 85 -7.46 -12.56 -4.65
CA PRO A 85 -7.71 -11.48 -5.59
C PRO A 85 -9.05 -11.63 -6.33
N ARG A 86 -9.40 -12.85 -6.78
CA ARG A 86 -10.68 -13.10 -7.45
C ARG A 86 -11.87 -12.84 -6.54
N LEU A 87 -11.82 -13.24 -5.28
CA LEU A 87 -12.90 -12.99 -4.32
C LEU A 87 -13.10 -11.49 -4.07
N ILE A 88 -12.01 -10.74 -3.91
CA ILE A 88 -12.06 -9.29 -3.70
C ILE A 88 -12.67 -8.61 -4.93
N PHE A 89 -12.17 -8.89 -6.13
CA PHE A 89 -12.68 -8.28 -7.35
C PHE A 89 -14.13 -8.67 -7.63
N LEU A 90 -14.51 -9.91 -7.36
CA LEU A 90 -15.89 -10.34 -7.52
C LEU A 90 -16.84 -9.61 -6.55
N GLY A 91 -16.43 -9.49 -5.29
CA GLY A 91 -17.18 -8.74 -4.29
C GLY A 91 -17.32 -7.26 -4.67
N LEU A 92 -16.24 -6.64 -5.14
CA LEU A 92 -16.27 -5.25 -5.62
C LEU A 92 -17.17 -5.10 -6.84
N ALA A 93 -17.05 -5.99 -7.82
CA ALA A 93 -17.84 -5.93 -9.03
C ALA A 93 -19.34 -6.04 -8.75
N TYR A 94 -19.73 -6.88 -7.79
CA TYR A 94 -21.12 -6.99 -7.35
C TYR A 94 -21.62 -5.70 -6.67
N LEU A 95 -20.77 -5.05 -5.86
CA LEU A 95 -21.13 -3.83 -5.13
C LEU A 95 -21.10 -2.56 -6.00
N THR A 96 -20.25 -2.50 -7.02
CA THR A 96 -19.99 -1.29 -7.80
C THR A 96 -20.47 -1.37 -9.24
N ASN A 97 -21.16 -2.45 -9.63
CA ASN A 97 -21.50 -2.79 -11.02
C ASN A 97 -20.25 -2.85 -11.91
N TRP A 98 -19.20 -3.47 -11.39
CA TRP A 98 -17.89 -3.62 -12.02
C TRP A 98 -17.27 -2.29 -12.50
N ASP A 99 -17.18 -1.34 -11.57
CA ASP A 99 -16.41 -0.11 -11.77
C ASP A 99 -14.96 -0.30 -11.31
N VAL A 100 -14.04 -0.37 -12.27
CA VAL A 100 -12.61 -0.64 -12.11
C VAL A 100 -11.91 0.42 -11.26
N ARG A 101 -12.46 1.65 -11.17
CA ARG A 101 -11.87 2.72 -10.35
C ARG A 101 -11.86 2.34 -8.86
N TYR A 102 -12.86 1.59 -8.40
CA TYR A 102 -12.89 1.09 -7.01
C TYR A 102 -11.88 -0.04 -6.79
N GLU A 103 -11.65 -0.89 -7.78
CA GLU A 103 -10.58 -1.90 -7.72
C GLU A 103 -9.21 -1.24 -7.59
N MET A 104 -8.95 -0.17 -8.36
CA MET A 104 -7.72 0.63 -8.24
C MET A 104 -7.55 1.23 -6.83
N LEU A 105 -8.61 1.79 -6.26
CA LEU A 105 -8.59 2.34 -4.91
C LEU A 105 -8.32 1.27 -3.85
N VAL A 106 -8.92 0.08 -3.99
CA VAL A 106 -8.69 -1.03 -3.05
C VAL A 106 -7.25 -1.55 -3.15
N ILE A 107 -6.70 -1.69 -4.35
CA ILE A 107 -5.30 -2.08 -4.54
C ILE A 107 -4.37 -1.05 -3.89
N PHE A 108 -4.64 0.25 -4.08
CA PHE A 108 -3.89 1.33 -3.45
C PHE A 108 -3.96 1.27 -1.91
N MET A 109 -5.16 1.11 -1.34
CA MET A 109 -5.34 0.98 0.10
C MET A 109 -4.63 -0.25 0.67
N LEU A 110 -4.65 -1.38 -0.03
CA LEU A 110 -3.91 -2.59 0.34
C LEU A 110 -2.40 -2.36 0.29
N ALA A 111 -1.89 -1.64 -0.72
CA ALA A 111 -0.48 -1.29 -0.80
C ALA A 111 -0.05 -0.39 0.38
N CYS A 112 -0.86 0.61 0.73
CA CYS A 112 -0.64 1.43 1.93
C CYS A 112 -0.64 0.58 3.21
N LEU A 113 -1.60 -0.35 3.33
CA LEU A 113 -1.68 -1.26 4.47
C LEU A 113 -0.44 -2.17 4.57
N VAL A 114 0.04 -2.72 3.45
CA VAL A 114 1.27 -3.52 3.40
C VAL A 114 2.46 -2.68 3.86
N SER A 115 2.60 -1.45 3.36
CA SER A 115 3.68 -0.53 3.77
C SER A 115 3.66 -0.27 5.29
N VAL A 116 2.48 0.00 5.86
CA VAL A 116 2.32 0.18 7.32
C VAL A 116 2.70 -1.09 8.09
N ASN A 117 2.30 -2.27 7.61
CA ASN A 117 2.66 -3.53 8.27
C ASN A 117 4.17 -3.81 8.22
N ILE A 118 4.83 -3.52 7.10
CA ILE A 118 6.29 -3.62 6.98
C ILE A 118 6.97 -2.66 7.98
N TYR A 119 6.50 -1.41 8.07
CA TYR A 119 7.00 -0.46 9.06
C TYR A 119 6.84 -0.98 10.50
N ARG A 120 5.67 -1.51 10.84
CA ARG A 120 5.40 -2.10 12.17
C ARG A 120 6.33 -3.29 12.45
N LEU A 121 6.51 -4.19 11.50
CA LEU A 121 7.40 -5.33 11.63
C LEU A 121 8.86 -4.88 11.83
N ASN A 122 9.31 -3.89 11.06
CA ASN A 122 10.65 -3.32 11.22
C ASN A 122 10.84 -2.75 12.64
N ARG A 123 9.85 -2.02 13.18
CA ARG A 123 9.89 -1.49 14.55
C ARG A 123 9.92 -2.56 15.63
N LEU A 124 9.38 -3.75 15.38
CA LEU A 124 9.41 -4.88 16.30
C LEU A 124 10.74 -5.65 16.23
N THR A 125 11.35 -5.73 15.05
CA THR A 125 12.59 -6.50 14.84
C THR A 125 13.84 -5.68 15.15
N VAL A 126 13.86 -4.40 14.77
CA VAL A 126 15.04 -3.54 14.89
C VAL A 126 14.82 -2.52 16.02
N ASN A 127 15.50 -2.72 17.14
CA ASN A 127 15.50 -1.76 18.24
C ASN A 127 16.42 -0.57 17.90
N SER A 128 15.95 0.33 17.03
CA SER A 128 16.69 1.47 16.52
C SER A 128 15.88 2.77 16.58
N ASN A 129 16.57 3.89 16.34
CA ASN A 129 15.95 5.21 16.28
C ASN A 129 15.05 5.33 15.04
N LEU A 130 14.03 6.21 15.13
CA LEU A 130 13.03 6.43 14.08
C LEU A 130 13.65 6.74 12.70
N LEU A 131 14.73 7.53 12.64
CA LEU A 131 15.45 7.80 11.39
C LEU A 131 16.05 6.54 10.77
N THR A 132 16.64 5.66 11.58
CA THR A 132 17.24 4.41 11.11
C THR A 132 16.17 3.45 10.59
N THR A 133 15.02 3.35 11.27
CA THR A 133 13.89 2.55 10.79
C THR A 133 13.35 3.08 9.45
N LEU A 134 13.18 4.41 9.32
CA LEU A 134 12.67 5.01 8.08
C LEU A 134 13.67 4.90 6.92
N LEU A 135 14.98 4.99 7.19
CA LEU A 135 16.01 4.75 6.18
C LEU A 135 16.03 3.30 5.70
N ILE A 136 15.90 2.33 6.60
CA ILE A 136 15.79 0.91 6.23
C ILE A 136 14.50 0.65 5.44
N ALA A 137 13.42 1.35 5.74
CA ALA A 137 12.16 1.23 4.99
C ALA A 137 12.22 1.87 3.58
N LEU A 138 13.23 2.69 3.31
CA LEU A 138 13.43 3.39 2.03
C LEU A 138 14.48 2.70 1.14
N LEU A 139 15.32 1.84 1.73
CA LEU A 139 16.31 0.97 1.06
C LEU A 139 15.66 -0.34 0.59
#